data_AF-A0A9E3ASV3-F1
#
_entry.id   AF-A0A9E3ASV3-F1
#
_cell.length_a   1.000
_cell.length_b   1.000
_cell.length_c   1.000
_cell.angle_alpha   90.00
_cell.angle_beta   90.00
_cell.angle_gamma   90.00
#
_symmetry.space_group_name_H-M   'P 1'
#
loop_
_entity.id
_entity.type
_entity.pdbx_description
1 polymer ?
#
loop_
_entity_poly.entity_id
_entity_poly.type
_entity_poly.pdbx_seq_one_letter_code
_entity_poly.pdbx_strand_id
1 'polypeptide(L)' 'MEKAVSAADANRRFSLLLRGVREGHSYVITSHGK' A
#
# COMPACT_ATOMS: atom_id res chain seq x y z
N MET A 1 -9.63 0.83 -8.29
CA MET A 1 -8.71 1.96 -8.47
C MET A 1 -7.52 1.73 -7.56
N GLU A 2 -6.32 1.70 -8.11
CA GLU A 2 -5.10 1.43 -7.33
C GLU A 2 -4.78 2.60 -6.42
N LYS A 3 -4.55 2.33 -5.13
CA LYS A 3 -4.21 3.37 -4.17
C LYS A 3 -2.69 3.52 -4.10
N ALA A 4 -2.18 4.69 -4.47
CA ALA A 4 -0.78 5.02 -4.29
C ALA A 4 -0.46 5.15 -2.79
N VAL A 5 0.57 4.44 -2.34
CA VAL A 5 1.05 4.44 -0.95
C VAL A 5 2.55 4.68 -0.99
N SER A 6 3.04 5.62 -0.18
CA SER A 6 4.48 5.83 -0.08
C SER A 6 5.16 4.61 0.52
N ALA A 7 6.41 4.32 0.13
CA ALA A 7 7.20 3.24 0.73
C ALA A 7 7.29 3.37 2.27
N ALA A 8 7.37 4.61 2.78
CA ALA A 8 7.39 4.88 4.21
C ALA A 8 6.06 4.49 4.90
N ASP A 9 4.92 4.80 4.28
CA ASP A 9 3.61 4.39 4.81
C ASP A 9 3.38 2.88 4.69
N ALA A 10 3.87 2.26 3.62
CA ALA A 10 3.81 0.83 3.43
C ALA A 10 4.54 0.10 4.56
N ASN A 11 5.75 0.55 4.91
CA ASN A 11 6.52 -0.02 6.01
C ASN A 11 5.83 0.19 7.37
N ARG A 12 5.23 1.37 7.60
CA ARG A 12 4.52 1.68 8.86
C ARG A 12 3.23 0.87 9.04
N ARG A 13 2.58 0.43 7.95
CA ARG A 13 1.24 -0.16 7.97
C ARG A 13 1.13 -1.45 7.15
N PHE A 14 2.23 -2.20 7.03
CA PHE A 14 2.34 -3.32 6.10
C PHE A 14 1.27 -4.39 6.30
N SER A 15 1.05 -4.82 7.55
CA SER A 15 0.03 -5.82 7.89
C SER A 15 -1.40 -5.39 7.54
N LEU A 16 -1.70 -4.09 7.63
CA LEU A 16 -2.99 -3.54 7.23
C LEU A 16 -3.17 -3.61 5.71
N LEU A 17 -2.14 -3.25 4.95
CA LEU A 17 -2.17 -3.34 3.49
C LEU A 17 -2.36 -4.79 3.03
N LEU A 18 -1.69 -5.75 3.66
CA LEU A 18 -1.86 -7.17 3.33
C LEU A 18 -3.28 -7.69 3.61
N ARG A 19 -3.95 -7.21 4.66
CA ARG A 19 -5.38 -7.52 4.89
C ARG A 19 -6.23 -6.99 3.74
N GLY A 20 -5.99 -5.76 3.31
CA GLY A 20 -6.68 -5.20 2.16
C GLY A 20 -6.44 -5.98 0.86
N VAL A 21 -5.22 -6.45 0.61
CA VAL A 21 -4.91 -7.32 -0.54
C VAL A 21 -5.71 -8.62 -0.49
N ARG A 22 -5.84 -9.24 0.69
CA ARG A 22 -6.69 -10.44 0.87
C ARG A 22 -8.16 -10.18 0.61
N GLU A 23 -8.62 -8.95 0.79
CA GLU A 23 -9.99 -8.49 0.51
C GLU A 23 -10.18 -8.07 -0.97
N GLY A 24 -9.13 -8.17 -1.80
CA GLY A 24 -9.17 -7.86 -3.23
C GLY A 24 -8.73 -6.43 -3.58
N HIS A 25 -8.18 -5.68 -2.63
CA HIS A 25 -7.62 -4.35 -2.91
C HIS A 25 -6.23 -4.43 -3.57
N SER A 26 -5.92 -3.42 -4.38
CA SER A 26 -4.61 -3.26 -5.03
C SER A 26 -3.98 -1.92 -4.65
N TYR A 27 -2.68 -1.95 -4.35
CA TYR A 27 -1.91 -0.80 -3.91
C TYR A 27 -0.66 -0.65 -4.77
N VAL A 28 -0.33 0.57 -5.15
CA VAL A 28 0.91 0.90 -5.85
C VAL A 28 1.85 1.55 -4.86
N ILE A 29 3.02 0.96 -4.66
CA ILE A 29 4.03 1.49 -3.74
C ILE A 29 4.92 2.47 -4.50
N THR A 30 5.00 3.70 -4.02
CA THR A 30 5.80 4.77 -4.64
C THR A 30 6.98 5.16 -3.78
N SER A 31 8.10 5.50 -4.40
CA SER A 31 9.25 6.06 -3.69
C SER A 31 9.07 7.57 -3.62
N HIS A 32 8.90 8.11 -2.40
CA HIS A 32 8.69 9.54 -2.18
C HIS A 32 7.48 10.14 -2.94
N GLY A 33 6.46 9.32 -3.24
CA GLY A 33 5.26 9.77 -3.96
C GLY A 33 5.41 9.80 -5.48
N LYS A 34 6.46 9.20 -6.05
CA LYS A 34 6.66 9.01 -7.50
C LYS A 34 6.54 7.54 -7.90
#